data_AF-A0A1F4JNE0-F1
#
_entry.id   AF-A0A1F4JNE0-F1
#
_cell.length_a   1.000
_cell.length_b   1.000
_cell.length_c   1.000
_cell.angle_alpha   90.00
_cell.angle_beta   90.00
_cell.angle_gamma   90.00
#
_symmetry.space_group_name_H-M   'P 1'
#
loop_
_entity.id
_entity.type
_entity.pdbx_description
1 polymer ?
#
loop_
_entity_poly.entity_id
_entity_poly.type
_entity_poly.pdbx_seq_one_letter_code
_entity_poly.pdbx_strand_id
1 'polypeptide(L)' 'MTQSTYLAPKQDRLDAWYDGSVICIVAIGAHGDPLDLGEHEVEAFIEKLQACLRQAKEGTKT' A
#
# COMPACT_ATOMS: atom_id res chain seq x y z
N MET A 1 27.75 -22.00 8.80
CA MET A 1 27.08 -21.59 7.55
C MET A 1 26.35 -20.29 7.87
N THR A 2 26.88 -19.15 7.43
CA THR A 2 26.31 -17.82 7.70
C THR A 2 25.08 -17.61 6.83
N GLN A 3 23.91 -17.48 7.45
CA GLN A 3 22.67 -17.13 6.78
C GLN A 3 22.81 -15.72 6.22
N SER A 4 23.03 -15.61 4.91
CA SER A 4 23.02 -14.34 4.19
C SER A 4 21.58 -13.83 4.15
N THR A 5 21.21 -12.99 5.11
CA THR A 5 20.00 -12.20 5.04
C THR A 5 20.20 -11.16 3.94
N TYR A 6 19.76 -11.49 2.72
CA TYR A 6 19.53 -10.49 1.69
C TYR A 6 18.47 -9.53 2.22
N LEU A 7 18.91 -8.43 2.83
CA LEU A 7 18.06 -7.26 3.00
C LEU A 7 17.73 -6.82 1.58
N ALA A 8 16.54 -7.20 1.08
CA ALA A 8 16.00 -6.59 -0.11
C ALA A 8 16.16 -5.07 0.04
N PRO A 9 16.60 -4.36 -1.00
CA PRO A 9 16.77 -2.91 -0.91
C PRO A 9 15.50 -2.34 -0.30
N LYS A 10 15.65 -1.59 0.81
CA LYS A 10 14.53 -0.92 1.44
C LYS A 10 14.06 0.12 0.43
N GLN A 11 13.07 -0.26 -0.37
CA GLN A 11 12.46 0.63 -1.34
C GLN A 11 11.24 1.24 -0.68
N ASP A 12 10.91 2.44 -1.13
CA ASP A 12 9.64 3.08 -0.87
C ASP A 12 8.50 2.15 -1.31
N ARG A 13 7.49 2.01 -0.46
CA ARG A 13 6.33 1.17 -0.72
C ARG A 13 5.06 1.94 -0.44
N LEU A 14 4.30 2.17 -1.50
CA LEU A 14 2.93 2.69 -1.45
C LEU A 14 1.98 1.69 -2.08
N ASP A 15 1.09 1.13 -1.28
CA ASP A 15 0.11 0.15 -1.75
C ASP A 15 -1.18 0.18 -0.94
N ALA A 16 -2.28 -0.19 -1.57
CA ALA A 16 -3.57 -0.37 -0.91
C ALA A 16 -4.39 -1.48 -1.58
N TRP A 17 -5.00 -2.35 -0.78
CA TRP A 17 -5.89 -3.41 -1.28
C TRP A 17 -7.00 -3.71 -0.28
N TYR A 18 -8.07 -4.35 -0.77
CA TYR A 18 -9.13 -4.90 0.07
C TYR A 18 -8.92 -6.41 0.21
N ASP A 19 -8.87 -6.92 1.44
CA ASP A 19 -8.61 -8.35 1.70
C ASP A 19 -9.89 -9.21 1.82
N GLY A 20 -11.06 -8.58 1.68
CA GLY A 20 -12.36 -9.21 1.94
C GLY A 20 -13.00 -8.80 3.27
N SER A 21 -12.27 -8.09 4.14
CA SER A 21 -12.76 -7.60 5.43
C SER A 21 -12.35 -6.15 5.74
N VAL A 22 -11.10 -5.77 5.40
CA VAL A 22 -10.53 -4.46 5.68
C VAL A 22 -9.78 -3.94 4.47
N ILE A 23 -9.60 -2.61 4.43
CA ILE A 23 -8.70 -1.97 3.47
C ILE A 23 -7.32 -1.90 4.10
N CYS A 24 -6.39 -2.66 3.55
CA CYS A 24 -4.99 -2.67 3.94
C CYS A 24 -4.26 -1.53 3.21
N ILE A 25 -3.46 -0.75 3.94
CA ILE A 25 -2.65 0.33 3.40
C ILE A 25 -1.20 0.13 3.85
N VAL A 26 -0.28 0.25 2.89
CA VAL A 26 1.16 0.24 3.13
C VAL A 26 1.72 1.56 2.61
N ALA A 27 2.34 2.33 3.51
CA ALA A 27 3.07 3.55 3.19
C ALA A 27 4.36 3.55 4.02
N ILE A 28 5.46 3.09 3.42
CA ILE A 28 6.74 2.91 4.10
C ILE A 28 7.83 3.57 3.27
N GLY A 29 8.51 4.56 3.84
CA GLY A 29 9.76 5.10 3.28
C GLY A 29 10.93 4.14 3.50
N ALA A 30 11.84 4.09 2.54
CA ALA A 30 13.04 3.26 2.52
C ALA A 30 13.86 3.32 3.83
N HIS A 31 13.86 4.46 4.52
CA HIS A 31 14.66 4.67 5.71
C HIS A 31 13.81 4.83 6.99
N GLY A 32 12.50 4.56 6.90
CA GLY A 32 11.55 4.82 7.99
C GLY A 32 11.16 6.31 8.10
N ASP A 33 11.55 7.09 7.11
CA ASP A 33 11.13 8.45 6.85
C ASP A 33 9.71 8.49 6.24
N PRO A 34 9.02 9.65 6.34
CA PRO A 34 7.77 9.86 5.61
C PRO A 34 7.99 9.65 4.12
N LEU A 35 7.00 9.03 3.47
CA LEU A 35 7.02 8.85 2.02
C LEU A 35 6.86 10.22 1.33
N ASP A 36 7.84 10.61 0.52
CA ASP A 36 7.75 11.81 -0.31
C ASP A 36 7.04 11.45 -1.62
N LEU A 37 5.85 12.02 -1.84
CA LEU A 37 4.98 11.67 -2.96
C LEU A 37 4.75 12.89 -3.85
N GLY A 38 4.99 12.71 -5.14
CA GLY A 38 4.57 13.67 -6.15
C GLY A 38 3.05 13.69 -6.36
N GLU A 39 2.55 14.76 -6.96
CA GLU A 39 1.11 14.93 -7.24
C GLU A 39 0.50 13.72 -7.97
N HIS A 40 1.18 13.21 -9.00
CA HIS A 40 0.72 12.06 -9.76
C HIS A 40 0.67 10.76 -8.94
N GLU A 41 1.59 10.57 -8.00
CA GLU A 41 1.60 9.39 -7.13
C GLU A 41 0.46 9.45 -6.12
N VAL A 42 0.17 10.66 -5.60
CA VAL A 42 -0.99 10.90 -4.73
C VAL A 42 -2.29 10.64 -5.48
N GLU A 43 -2.44 11.14 -6.70
CA GLU A 43 -3.64 10.91 -7.54
C GLU A 43 -3.84 9.41 -7.81
N ALA A 44 -2.81 8.71 -8.26
CA ALA A 44 -2.87 7.26 -8.51
C ALA A 44 -3.22 6.47 -7.24
N PHE A 45 -2.71 6.90 -6.08
CA PHE A 45 -3.04 6.26 -4.81
C PHE A 45 -4.49 6.50 -4.38
N ILE A 46 -5.02 7.71 -4.60
CA ILE A 46 -6.43 8.01 -4.36
C ILE A 46 -7.33 7.12 -5.22
N GLU A 47 -7.04 6.96 -6.51
CA GLU A 47 -7.82 6.08 -7.40
C GLU A 47 -7.85 4.63 -6.89
N LYS A 48 -6.70 4.15 -6.40
CA LYS A 48 -6.57 2.82 -5.80
C LYS A 48 -7.38 2.67 -4.51
N LEU A 49 -7.33 3.66 -3.62
CA LEU A 49 -8.15 3.68 -2.40
C LEU A 49 -9.64 3.71 -2.72
N GLN A 50 -10.05 4.50 -3.70
CA GLN A 50 -11.45 4.52 -4.17
C GLN A 50 -11.87 3.15 -4.72
N ALA A 51 -10.99 2.43 -5.43
CA ALA A 51 -11.26 1.07 -5.88
C ALA A 51 -11.44 0.09 -4.71
N CYS A 52 -10.62 0.20 -3.66
CA CYS A 52 -10.76 -0.62 -2.45
C CYS A 52 -12.09 -0.34 -1.73
N LEU A 53 -12.48 0.94 -1.64
CA LEU A 53 -13.75 1.35 -1.04
C LEU A 53 -14.98 0.81 -1.80
N ARG A 54 -14.92 0.77 -3.14
CA ARG A 54 -15.99 0.17 -3.96
C ARG A 54 -16.13 -1.32 -3.65
N GLN A 55 -15.02 -2.07 -3.66
CA GLN A 55 -15.01 -3.51 -3.36
C GLN A 55 -15.54 -3.80 -1.95
N ALA A 56 -15.12 -3.04 -0.94
CA ALA A 56 -15.61 -3.20 0.43
C ALA A 56 -17.13 -3.01 0.54
N LYS A 57 -17.66 -1.97 -0.11
CA LYS A 57 -19.11 -1.69 -0.12
C LYS A 57 -19.91 -2.76 -0.86
N GLU A 58 -19.37 -3.29 -1.97
CA GLU A 58 -19.99 -4.36 -2.74
C GLU A 58 -20.02 -5.67 -1.97
N GLY A 59 -18.94 -6.00 -1.23
CA GLY A 59 -18.87 -7.16 -0.35
C GLY A 59 -19.79 -7.09 0.88
N THR A 60 -20.37 -5.93 1.18
CA THR A 60 -21.31 -5.74 2.31
C THR A 60 -22.79 -5.89 1.88
N LYS A 61 -23.09 -6.16 0.60
CA LYS A 61 -24.45 -6.49 0.15
C LYS A 61 -24.78 -7.94 0.47
N THR A 62 -25.10 -8.20 1.73
CA THR A 62 -25.82 -9.39 2.22
C THR A 62 -26.98 -8.92 3.07
#